data_AF-W8ZRU6-F1
#
_entry.id   AF-W8ZRU6-F1
#
_cell.length_a   1.000
_cell.length_b   1.000
_cell.length_c   1.000
_cell.angle_alpha   90.00
_cell.angle_beta   90.00
_cell.angle_gamma   90.00
#
_symmetry.space_group_name_H-M   'P 1'
#
loop_
_entity.id
_entity.type
_entity.pdbx_description
1 polymer ?
#
loop_
_entity_poly.entity_id
_entity_poly.type
_entity_poly.pdbx_seq_one_letter_code
_entity_poly.pdbx_strand_id
1 'polypeptide(L)'
;MEDAFVSRKRFYSIVGWVMMEEGAGPRGTWALASCLGLKRTEWALLLLVSALVLAAELINTAIERAVDLACGGELHPLAKLAKDTASGAVLVCAAAAAAVGIIIMGPPLWRLLVT
;
A
#
# COMPACT_ATOMS: atom_id res chain seq x y z
N MET A 1 9.14 16.22 16.84
CA MET A 1 10.15 15.94 15.78
C MET A 1 10.25 14.43 15.51
N GLU A 2 10.11 13.58 16.53
CA GLU A 2 10.02 12.11 16.39
C GLU A 2 8.88 11.60 15.50
N ASP A 3 7.68 12.19 15.59
CA ASP A 3 6.53 11.67 14.82
C ASP A 3 6.75 11.79 13.31
N ALA A 4 7.36 12.87 12.85
CA ALA A 4 7.72 13.08 11.44
C ALA A 4 8.87 12.15 10.97
N PHE A 5 9.69 11.65 11.89
CA PHE A 5 10.73 10.67 11.60
C PHE A 5 10.15 9.24 11.50
N VAL A 6 9.25 8.87 12.41
CA VAL A 6 8.55 7.57 12.39
C VAL A 6 7.67 7.43 11.14
N SER A 7 6.92 8.48 10.78
CA SER A 7 6.13 8.50 9.54
C SER A 7 7.01 8.38 8.28
N ARG A 8 8.16 9.08 8.23
CA ARG A 8 9.11 8.92 7.12
C ARG A 8 9.70 7.52 7.05
N LYS A 9 10.14 6.92 8.16
CA LYS A 9 10.65 5.54 8.17
C LYS A 9 9.59 4.53 7.72
N ARG A 10 8.34 4.70 8.14
CA ARG A 10 7.23 3.85 7.73
C ARG A 10 6.92 4.04 6.24
N PHE A 11 6.92 5.27 5.75
CA PHE A 11 6.76 5.60 4.34
C PHE A 11 7.87 5.00 3.48
N TYR A 12 9.15 5.26 3.79
CA TYR A 12 10.29 4.68 3.06
C TYR A 12 10.34 3.15 3.16
N SER A 13 9.86 2.56 4.26
CA SER A 13 9.71 1.12 4.36
C SER A 13 8.66 0.61 3.35
N ILE A 14 7.44 1.16 3.34
CA ILE A 14 6.35 0.72 2.46
C ILE A 14 6.68 1.03 0.99
N VAL A 15 7.21 2.22 0.69
CA VAL A 15 7.70 2.58 -0.64
C VAL A 15 8.86 1.69 -1.04
N GLY A 16 9.77 1.34 -0.14
CA GLY A 16 10.85 0.38 -0.41
C GLY A 16 10.35 -1.04 -0.72
N TRP A 17 9.23 -1.47 -0.13
CA TRP A 17 8.54 -2.73 -0.48
C TRP A 17 7.87 -2.69 -1.86
N VAL A 18 7.41 -1.52 -2.31
CA VAL A 18 6.67 -1.35 -3.57
C VAL A 18 7.58 -0.96 -4.74
N MET A 19 8.56 -0.08 -4.52
CA MET A 19 9.26 0.67 -5.58
C MET A 19 10.72 0.25 -5.81
N MET A 20 11.30 -0.62 -4.99
CA MET A 20 12.70 -1.05 -5.07
C MET A 20 13.73 0.09 -4.98
N GLU A 21 14.58 0.05 -3.95
CA GLU A 21 15.91 0.67 -4.03
C GLU A 21 16.99 -0.38 -3.74
N GLU A 22 18.18 -0.12 -4.26
CA GLU A 22 19.14 -1.08 -4.80
C GLU A 22 19.65 -2.18 -3.85
N GLY A 23 19.80 -3.40 -4.39
CA GLY A 23 20.71 -4.41 -3.84
C GLY A 23 20.10 -5.66 -3.22
N ALA A 24 18.77 -5.75 -3.06
CA ALA A 24 18.09 -6.97 -2.61
C ALA A 24 17.11 -7.43 -3.69
N GLY A 25 17.31 -8.64 -4.22
CA GLY A 25 16.50 -9.21 -5.28
C GLY A 25 14.98 -9.14 -5.02
N PRO A 26 14.17 -9.25 -6.09
CA PRO A 26 12.74 -8.97 -6.04
C PRO A 26 12.07 -9.86 -4.99
N ARG A 27 11.53 -9.25 -3.92
CA ARG A 27 10.88 -10.02 -2.85
C ARG A 27 9.53 -10.50 -3.36
N GLY A 28 9.42 -11.80 -3.60
CA GLY A 28 8.16 -12.56 -3.72
C GLY A 28 7.23 -12.11 -4.85
N THR A 29 6.40 -11.09 -4.61
CA THR A 29 5.29 -10.70 -5.51
C THR A 29 5.76 -10.13 -6.84
N TRP A 30 6.72 -9.20 -6.83
CA TRP A 30 7.25 -8.61 -8.07
C TRP A 30 8.13 -9.59 -8.85
N ALA A 31 8.81 -10.51 -8.13
CA ALA A 31 9.55 -11.61 -8.73
C ALA A 31 8.61 -12.60 -9.41
N LEU A 32 7.58 -13.03 -8.71
CA LEU A 32 6.53 -13.91 -9.24
C LEU A 32 5.87 -13.26 -10.46
N ALA A 33 5.52 -11.97 -10.40
CA ALA A 33 4.96 -11.23 -11.52
C ALA A 33 5.89 -11.24 -12.76
N SER A 34 7.20 -11.11 -12.54
CA SER A 34 8.22 -11.19 -13.59
C SER A 34 8.38 -12.60 -14.15
N CYS A 35 8.35 -13.63 -13.29
CA CYS A 35 8.43 -15.03 -13.68
C CYS A 35 7.20 -15.53 -14.45
N LEU A 36 6.04 -14.89 -14.27
CA LEU A 36 4.77 -15.30 -14.89
C LEU A 36 4.53 -14.72 -16.30
N GLY A 37 5.47 -13.94 -16.84
CA GLY A 37 5.39 -13.45 -18.22
C GLY A 37 4.25 -12.45 -18.47
N LEU A 38 3.97 -11.59 -17.49
CA LEU A 38 2.87 -10.62 -17.56
C LEU A 38 3.05 -9.59 -18.69
N LYS A 39 1.93 -9.20 -19.31
CA LYS A 39 1.83 -8.16 -20.33
C LYS A 39 2.06 -6.77 -19.71
N ARG A 40 2.46 -5.81 -20.56
CA ARG A 40 2.66 -4.40 -20.15
C ARG A 40 1.43 -3.78 -19.47
N THR A 41 0.23 -4.15 -19.89
CA THR A 41 -1.03 -3.69 -19.29
C THR A 41 -1.25 -4.24 -17.89
N GLU A 42 -0.88 -5.49 -17.63
CA GLU A 42 -0.98 -6.13 -16.32
C GLU A 42 0.01 -5.48 -15.34
N TRP A 43 1.23 -5.22 -15.80
CA TRP A 43 2.22 -4.43 -15.06
C TRP A 43 1.72 -3.02 -14.72
N ALA A 44 1.14 -2.32 -15.69
CA ALA A 44 0.58 -0.99 -15.46
C ALA A 44 -0.55 -1.00 -14.41
N LEU A 45 -1.41 -2.02 -14.43
CA LEU A 45 -2.47 -2.19 -13.43
C LEU A 45 -1.90 -2.47 -12.04
N LEU A 46 -0.91 -3.37 -11.92
CA LEU A 46 -0.26 -3.66 -10.63
C LEU A 46 0.44 -2.43 -10.04
N LEU A 47 1.14 -1.65 -10.88
CA LEU A 47 1.73 -0.38 -10.48
C LEU A 47 0.68 0.62 -10.03
N LEU A 48 -0.42 0.75 -10.80
CA LEU A 48 -1.50 1.68 -10.49
C LEU A 48 -2.17 1.37 -9.14
N VAL A 49 -2.57 0.12 -8.90
CA VAL A 49 -3.22 -0.24 -7.64
C VAL A 49 -2.27 -0.13 -6.45
N SER A 50 -0.98 -0.42 -6.64
CA SER A 50 0.04 -0.24 -5.62
C SER A 50 0.26 1.25 -5.29
N ALA A 51 0.29 2.11 -6.30
CA ALA A 51 0.37 3.56 -6.12
C ALA A 51 -0.86 4.13 -5.40
N LEU A 52 -2.06 3.60 -5.67
CA LEU A 52 -3.29 4.01 -4.98
C LEU A 52 -3.26 3.64 -3.48
N VAL A 53 -2.78 2.44 -3.13
CA VAL A 53 -2.61 2.05 -1.72
C VAL A 53 -1.61 2.96 -1.01
N LEU A 54 -0.48 3.27 -1.65
CA LEU A 54 0.51 4.22 -1.12
C LEU A 54 -0.08 5.62 -0.93
N ALA A 55 -0.84 6.11 -1.91
CA ALA A 55 -1.51 7.40 -1.83
C ALA A 55 -2.52 7.43 -0.68
N ALA A 56 -3.29 6.35 -0.48
CA ALA A 56 -4.23 6.22 0.62
C ALA A 56 -3.52 6.25 1.99
N GLU A 57 -2.41 5.53 2.16
CA GLU A 57 -1.63 5.53 3.41
C GLU A 57 -1.04 6.93 3.73
N LEU A 58 -0.57 7.64 2.69
CA LEU A 58 -0.09 9.02 2.81
C LEU A 58 -1.21 9.96 3.26
N ILE A 59 -2.39 9.84 2.65
CA ILE A 59 -3.57 10.63 3.03
C ILE A 59 -4.01 10.28 4.45
N ASN A 60 -4.04 9.00 4.84
CA ASN A 60 -4.35 8.59 6.21
C ASN A 60 -3.40 9.24 7.22
N THR A 61 -2.11 9.20 6.94
CA THR A 61 -1.09 9.86 7.79
C THR A 61 -1.31 11.37 7.84
N ALA A 62 -1.62 12.02 6.72
CA ALA A 62 -1.89 13.45 6.69
C ALA A 62 -3.12 13.82 7.53
N ILE A 63 -4.19 13.02 7.47
CA ILE A 63 -5.40 13.18 8.28
C ILE A 63 -5.07 12.99 9.76
N GLU A 64 -4.32 11.95 10.14
CA GLU A 64 -3.88 11.74 11.52
C GLU A 64 -3.19 12.99 12.08
N ARG A 65 -2.25 13.58 11.32
CA ARG A 65 -1.53 14.80 11.75
C ARG A 65 -2.41 16.04 11.79
N ALA A 66 -3.31 16.22 10.82
CA ALA A 66 -4.23 17.35 10.81
C ALA A 66 -5.18 17.30 12.02
N VAL A 67 -5.68 16.11 12.34
CA VAL A 67 -6.56 15.88 13.49
C VAL A 67 -5.81 16.09 14.80
N ASP A 68 -4.59 15.55 14.94
CA ASP A 68 -3.77 15.74 16.14
C ASP A 68 -3.45 17.22 16.40
N LEU A 69 -3.16 17.97 15.33
CA LEU A 69 -2.93 19.42 15.41
C LEU A 69 -4.20 20.17 15.82
N ALA A 70 -5.36 19.81 15.27
CA ALA A 70 -6.63 20.49 15.55
C ALA A 70 -7.16 20.23 16.97
N CYS A 71 -6.95 19.04 17.52
CA CYS A 71 -7.43 18.66 18.85
C CYS A 71 -6.43 18.95 19.98
N GLY A 72 -5.23 19.48 19.67
CA GLY A 72 -4.23 19.79 20.69
C GLY A 72 -3.77 18.56 21.50
N GLY A 73 -3.88 17.36 20.94
CA GLY A 73 -3.59 16.10 21.64
C GLY A 73 -4.73 15.55 22.51
N GLU A 74 -5.88 16.22 22.62
CA GLU A 74 -7.04 15.69 23.33
C GLU A 74 -7.88 14.73 22.47
N LEU A 75 -8.36 13.64 23.09
CA LEU A 75 -9.18 12.62 22.44
C LEU A 75 -10.63 13.10 22.26
N HIS A 76 -10.92 13.68 21.10
CA HIS A 76 -12.28 14.07 20.72
C HIS A 76 -13.03 12.91 20.01
N PRO A 77 -14.34 12.69 20.26
CA PRO A 77 -15.12 11.66 19.57
C PRO A 77 -15.08 11.79 18.04
N LEU A 78 -15.10 13.02 17.53
CA LEU A 78 -15.01 13.32 16.09
C LEU A 78 -13.62 13.03 15.51
N ALA A 79 -12.57 13.27 16.29
CA ALA A 79 -11.19 12.96 15.91
C ALA A 79 -10.99 11.46 15.70
N LYS A 80 -11.60 10.64 16.57
CA LYS A 80 -11.61 9.18 16.43
C LYS A 80 -12.33 8.74 15.16
N LEU A 81 -13.53 9.26 14.91
CA LEU A 81 -14.30 8.98 13.69
C LEU A 81 -13.53 9.34 12.41
N ALA A 82 -12.84 10.48 12.39
CA ALA A 82 -12.03 10.89 11.23
C ALA A 82 -10.86 9.92 10.96
N LYS A 83 -10.13 9.52 12.01
CA LYS A 83 -9.02 8.55 11.91
C LYS A 83 -9.49 7.15 11.51
N ASP A 84 -10.60 6.69 12.08
CA ASP A 84 -11.20 5.39 11.76
C ASP A 84 -11.67 5.36 10.29
N THR A 85 -12.22 6.47 9.79
CA THR A 85 -12.64 6.60 8.38
C THR A 85 -11.43 6.60 7.44
N ALA A 86 -10.35 7.30 7.80
CA ALA A 86 -9.13 7.36 7.00
C ALA A 86 -8.44 6.00 6.89
N SER A 87 -8.31 5.27 7.99
CA SER A 87 -7.77 3.89 7.98
C SER A 87 -8.70 2.92 7.24
N GLY A 88 -10.02 3.12 7.32
CA GLY A 88 -11.00 2.40 6.51
C GLY A 88 -10.79 2.58 5.01
N ALA A 89 -10.45 3.79 4.54
CA ALA A 89 -10.14 4.04 3.14
C ALA A 89 -8.88 3.28 2.67
N VAL A 90 -7.83 3.23 3.51
CA VAL A 90 -6.62 2.44 3.23
C VAL A 90 -6.96 0.96 3.07
N LEU A 91 -7.82 0.42 3.95
CA LEU A 91 -8.25 -0.98 3.89
C LEU A 91 -8.97 -1.30 2.58
N VAL A 92 -9.87 -0.42 2.12
CA VAL A 92 -10.57 -0.59 0.84
C VAL A 92 -9.60 -0.60 -0.33
N CYS A 93 -8.64 0.33 -0.36
CA CYS A 93 -7.60 0.36 -1.40
C CYS A 93 -6.74 -0.91 -1.37
N ALA A 94 -6.34 -1.38 -0.18
CA ALA A 94 -5.54 -2.60 -0.03
C ALA A 94 -6.31 -3.86 -0.49
N ALA A 95 -7.60 -3.95 -0.17
CA ALA A 95 -8.46 -5.04 -0.62
C ALA A 95 -8.63 -5.05 -2.15
N ALA A 96 -8.81 -3.86 -2.76
CA ALA A 96 -8.86 -3.73 -4.22
C ALA A 96 -7.54 -4.13 -4.89
N ALA A 97 -6.40 -3.71 -4.33
CA ALA A 97 -5.08 -4.09 -4.83
C ALA A 97 -4.85 -5.61 -4.72
N ALA A 98 -5.27 -6.23 -3.62
CA ALA A 98 -5.21 -7.68 -3.45
C ALA A 98 -6.07 -8.43 -4.48
N ALA A 99 -7.30 -7.96 -4.71
CA ALA A 99 -8.19 -8.54 -5.71
C ALA A 99 -7.59 -8.46 -7.13
N VAL A 100 -7.05 -7.30 -7.52
CA VAL A 100 -6.37 -7.12 -8.82
C VAL A 100 -5.14 -8.02 -8.93
N GLY A 101 -4.34 -8.14 -7.87
CA GLY A 101 -3.20 -9.06 -7.81
C GLY A 101 -3.62 -10.52 -8.03
N ILE A 102 -4.70 -10.96 -7.39
CA ILE A 102 -5.25 -12.32 -7.55
C ILE A 102 -5.78 -12.53 -8.97
N ILE A 103 -6.46 -11.56 -9.57
CA ILE A 103 -7.00 -11.68 -10.94
C ILE A 103 -5.88 -11.81 -11.97
N ILE A 104 -4.82 -11.01 -11.84
CA ILE A 104 -3.71 -10.97 -12.78
C ILE A 104 -2.77 -12.16 -12.58
N MET A 105 -2.37 -12.43 -11.34
CA MET A 105 -1.34 -13.44 -11.04
C MET A 105 -1.93 -14.81 -10.71
N GLY A 106 -3.20 -14.90 -10.29
CA GLY A 106 -3.82 -16.15 -9.87
C GLY A 106 -3.88 -17.23 -10.95
N PRO A 107 -4.43 -16.96 -12.14
CA PRO A 107 -4.47 -17.96 -13.22
C PRO A 107 -3.09 -18.50 -13.64
N PRO A 108 -2.06 -17.67 -13.88
CA PRO A 108 -0.73 -18.18 -14.21
C PRO A 108 -0.03 -18.87 -13.03
N LEU A 109 -0.26 -18.43 -11.79
CA LEU A 109 0.28 -19.09 -10.59
C LEU A 109 -0.35 -20.47 -10.36
N TRP A 110 -1.67 -20.60 -10.57
CA TRP A 110 -2.37 -21.88 -10.47
C TRP A 110 -1.87 -22.89 -11.51
N ARG A 111 -1.64 -22.44 -12.74
CA ARG A 111 -1.04 -23.29 -13.78
C ARG A 111 0.32 -23.82 -13.34
N LEU A 112 1.19 -22.96 -12.81
CA LEU A 112 2.53 -23.34 -12.35
C LEU A 112 2.51 -24.33 -11.18
N LEU A 113 1.50 -24.30 -10.31
CA LEU A 113 1.41 -25.18 -9.14
C LEU A 113 0.79 -26.56 -9.44
N VAL A 114 0.00 -26.66 -10.52
CA VAL A 114 -0.74 -27.89 -10.87
C VAL A 114 -0.07 -28.66 -12.01
N THR A 115 0.93 -28.08 -12.68
CA THR A 115 1.81 -28.76 -13.65
C THR A 115 3.16 -29.08 -13.05
#